data_AF-A0A1P8W9N2-F1
#
_entry.id   AF-A0A1P8W9N2-F1
#
_cell.length_a   1.000
_cell.length_b   1.000
_cell.length_c   1.000
_cell.angle_alpha   90.00
_cell.angle_beta   90.00
_cell.angle_gamma   90.00
#
_symmetry.space_group_name_H-M   'P 1'
#
loop_
_entity.id
_entity.type
_entity.pdbx_description
1 polymer ?
#
loop_
_entity_poly.entity_id
_entity_poly.type
_entity_poly.pdbx_seq_one_letter_code
_entity_poly.pdbx_strand_id
1 'polypeptide(L)'
;MSQTTESLLHFQCSNGHKIRADVRHEGRRSKCPVCSVAVTVGGKPSTTVAPITDSGVCRLLSELDADAAYVGTAQPSSVNFSAPSVPAEIAATHKHNHKHCPRCTYPMESNQRVCPDCKLLLESSRSPFKRIYRAAMRSLSR
;
A
#
# COMPACT_ATOMS: atom_id res chain seq x y z
N MET A 1 -41.47 11.50 -31.20
CA MET A 1 -40.37 10.52 -31.06
C MET A 1 -39.38 11.08 -30.05
N SER A 2 -39.39 10.50 -28.85
CA SER A 2 -38.76 11.07 -27.64
C SER A 2 -37.25 10.83 -27.67
N GLN A 3 -36.47 11.89 -27.75
CA GLN A 3 -35.02 11.84 -27.58
C GLN A 3 -34.72 11.71 -26.08
N THR A 4 -34.57 10.49 -25.58
CA THR A 4 -33.93 10.25 -24.27
C THR A 4 -32.44 10.42 -24.45
N THR A 5 -31.93 11.61 -24.16
CA THR A 5 -30.51 11.83 -23.94
C THR A 5 -30.09 10.98 -22.73
N GLU A 6 -29.47 9.83 -22.98
CA GLU A 6 -28.91 8.93 -21.98
C GLU A 6 -27.70 9.58 -21.31
N SER A 7 -27.97 10.48 -20.37
CA SER A 7 -26.94 11.08 -19.55
C SER A 7 -26.34 9.99 -18.67
N LEU A 8 -25.07 9.64 -18.92
CA LEU A 8 -24.32 8.68 -18.12
C LEU A 8 -23.51 9.42 -17.04
N LEU A 9 -23.64 8.97 -15.80
CA LEU A 9 -22.83 9.38 -14.65
C LEU A 9 -21.60 8.50 -14.52
N HIS A 10 -20.44 9.15 -14.30
CA HIS A 10 -19.18 8.49 -13.96
C HIS A 10 -18.82 8.81 -12.51
N PHE A 11 -18.73 7.78 -11.67
CA PHE A 11 -18.38 7.93 -10.25
C PHE A 11 -17.51 6.77 -9.78
N GLN A 12 -16.91 6.89 -8.58
CA GLN A 12 -16.05 5.85 -8.01
C GLN A 12 -16.68 5.26 -6.74
N CYS A 13 -16.53 3.94 -6.55
CA CYS A 13 -16.85 3.32 -5.27
C CYS A 13 -15.79 3.66 -4.21
N SER A 14 -16.07 3.39 -2.94
CA SER A 14 -15.12 3.60 -1.83
C SER A 14 -13.76 2.89 -2.00
N ASN A 15 -13.72 1.81 -2.79
CA ASN A 15 -12.49 1.08 -3.12
C ASN A 15 -11.76 1.62 -4.36
N GLY A 16 -12.26 2.68 -5.01
CA GLY A 16 -11.62 3.33 -6.17
C GLY A 16 -11.99 2.77 -7.56
N HIS A 17 -12.91 1.81 -7.67
CA HIS A 17 -13.39 1.34 -8.97
C HIS A 17 -14.27 2.38 -9.67
N LYS A 18 -14.03 2.61 -10.96
CA LYS A 18 -14.82 3.49 -11.82
C LYS A 18 -16.11 2.80 -12.24
N ILE A 19 -17.25 3.42 -11.97
CA ILE A 19 -18.58 2.92 -12.27
C ILE A 19 -19.26 3.90 -13.23
N ARG A 20 -20.01 3.34 -14.18
CA ARG A 20 -20.87 4.08 -15.11
C ARG A 20 -22.31 3.69 -14.80
N ALA A 21 -23.16 4.67 -14.55
CA ALA A 21 -24.58 4.43 -14.37
C ALA A 21 -25.40 5.50 -15.09
N ASP A 22 -26.64 5.18 -15.43
CA ASP A 22 -27.59 6.16 -15.96
C ASP A 22 -27.94 7.19 -14.87
N VAL A 23 -28.08 8.47 -15.24
CA VAL A 23 -28.61 9.54 -14.38
C VAL A 23 -29.97 9.14 -13.77
N ARG A 24 -30.77 8.31 -14.46
CA ARG A 24 -32.03 7.78 -13.91
C ARG A 24 -31.88 6.99 -12.62
N HIS A 25 -30.68 6.50 -12.34
CA HIS A 25 -30.36 5.75 -11.13
C HIS A 25 -29.68 6.58 -10.06
N GLU A 26 -29.51 7.90 -10.27
CA GLU A 26 -28.98 8.83 -9.27
C GLU A 26 -29.75 8.73 -7.95
N GLY A 27 -29.02 8.72 -6.84
CA GLY A 27 -29.56 8.56 -5.49
C GLY A 27 -29.95 7.13 -5.10
N ARG A 28 -29.99 6.17 -6.03
CA ARG A 28 -30.24 4.76 -5.69
C ARG A 28 -28.99 4.07 -5.15
N ARG A 29 -29.21 3.12 -4.23
CA ARG A 29 -28.16 2.20 -3.78
C ARG A 29 -27.95 1.11 -4.83
N SER A 30 -26.75 1.06 -5.38
CA SER A 30 -26.30 0.03 -6.31
C SER A 30 -25.12 -0.74 -5.70
N LYS A 31 -24.73 -1.86 -6.30
CA LYS A 31 -23.51 -2.59 -5.91
C LYS A 31 -22.43 -2.32 -6.94
N CYS A 32 -21.20 -2.13 -6.47
CA CYS A 32 -20.04 -2.07 -7.37
C CYS A 32 -19.89 -3.42 -8.10
N PRO A 33 -19.75 -3.45 -9.43
CA PRO A 33 -19.62 -4.69 -10.19
C PRO A 33 -18.29 -5.42 -9.93
N VAL A 34 -17.28 -4.73 -9.37
CA VAL A 34 -15.96 -5.32 -9.10
C VAL A 34 -15.83 -5.85 -7.67
N CYS A 35 -16.25 -5.07 -6.67
CA CYS A 35 -16.06 -5.44 -5.26
C CYS A 35 -17.36 -5.73 -4.50
N SER A 36 -18.52 -5.63 -5.15
CA SER A 36 -19.84 -5.89 -4.55
C SER A 36 -20.22 -4.98 -3.36
N VAL A 37 -19.43 -3.94 -3.08
CA VAL A 37 -19.71 -2.94 -2.03
C VAL A 37 -20.93 -2.10 -2.44
N ALA A 38 -21.77 -1.75 -1.46
CA ALA A 38 -22.90 -0.85 -1.66
C ALA A 38 -22.42 0.58 -1.95
N VAL A 39 -22.90 1.18 -3.04
CA VAL A 39 -22.53 2.53 -3.48
C VAL A 39 -23.80 3.28 -3.90
N THR A 40 -23.93 4.52 -3.45
CA THR A 40 -24.99 5.42 -3.90
C THR A 40 -24.58 6.06 -5.23
N VAL A 41 -25.38 5.85 -6.28
CA VAL A 41 -25.13 6.42 -7.61
C VAL A 41 -25.25 7.94 -7.55
N GLY A 42 -24.26 8.66 -8.06
CA GLY A 42 -24.25 10.14 -8.07
C GLY A 42 -24.00 10.81 -6.71
N GLY A 43 -23.73 10.03 -5.66
CA GLY A 43 -23.23 10.60 -4.41
C GLY A 43 -21.85 11.21 -4.64
N LYS A 44 -21.69 12.52 -4.43
CA LYS A 44 -20.36 13.14 -4.28
C LYS A 44 -19.60 12.30 -3.24
N PRO A 45 -18.34 11.91 -3.49
CA PRO A 45 -17.58 11.20 -2.47
C PRO A 45 -17.56 12.12 -1.24
N SER A 46 -18.17 11.66 -0.15
CA SER A 46 -18.06 12.32 1.14
C SER A 46 -16.64 12.09 1.62
N THR A 47 -15.71 12.83 1.04
CA THR A 47 -14.35 12.99 1.53
C THR A 47 -14.41 13.99 2.69
N THR A 48 -15.26 13.73 3.67
CA THR A 48 -15.18 14.42 4.97
C THR A 48 -14.12 13.69 5.78
N VAL A 49 -12.90 13.64 5.25
CA VAL A 49 -11.73 13.41 6.09
C VAL A 49 -11.51 14.77 6.74
N ALA A 50 -11.81 14.88 8.03
CA ALA A 50 -11.47 16.09 8.77
C ALA A 50 -9.99 16.40 8.48
N PRO A 51 -9.63 17.66 8.17
CA PRO A 51 -8.23 18.00 7.92
C PRO A 51 -7.45 17.55 9.14
N ILE A 52 -6.51 16.62 8.94
CA ILE A 52 -5.61 16.18 10.00
C ILE A 52 -4.83 17.44 10.37
N THR A 53 -5.15 18.03 11.52
CA THR A 53 -4.46 19.23 11.97
C THR A 53 -3.03 18.85 12.28
N ASP A 54 -2.10 19.76 12.00
CA ASP A 54 -0.67 19.59 12.27
C ASP A 54 -0.40 19.16 13.73
N SER A 55 -1.24 19.63 14.66
CA SER A 55 -1.26 19.24 16.07
C SER A 55 -1.60 17.76 16.33
N GLY A 56 -2.39 17.11 15.48
CA GLY A 56 -2.70 15.69 15.58
C GLY A 56 -1.54 14.81 15.12
N VAL A 57 -0.79 15.26 14.10
CA VAL A 57 0.40 14.56 13.60
C VAL A 57 1.52 14.59 14.63
N CYS A 58 1.77 15.74 15.27
CA CYS A 58 2.80 15.87 16.29
C CYS A 58 2.56 14.95 17.50
N ARG A 59 1.31 14.76 17.94
CA ARG A 59 0.98 13.82 19.04
C ARG A 59 1.33 12.37 18.68
N LEU A 60 0.97 11.95 17.47
CA LEU A 60 1.26 10.59 16.98
C LEU A 60 2.77 10.34 16.81
N LEU A 61 3.54 11.36 16.43
CA LEU A 61 5.00 11.25 16.31
C LEU A 61 5.69 11.22 17.68
N SER A 62 5.24 12.03 18.65
CA SER A 62 5.81 12.04 20.01
C SER A 62 5.62 10.73 20.77
N GLU A 63 4.54 9.99 20.50
CA GLU A 63 4.31 8.67 21.11
C GLU A 63 5.28 7.59 20.59
N LEU A 64 5.80 7.73 19.36
CA LEU A 64 6.76 6.78 18.78
C LEU A 64 8.20 7.01 19.26
N ASP A 65 8.58 8.25 19.59
CA ASP A 65 9.92 8.57 20.11
C ASP A 65 10.08 8.26 21.61
N ALA A 66 8.98 8.08 22.35
CA ALA A 66 9.01 7.76 23.78
C ALA A 66 9.49 6.33 24.10
N ASP A 67 9.39 5.40 23.14
CA ASP A 67 9.88 4.02 23.28
C ASP A 67 11.39 3.89 22.96
N ALA A 68 12.07 4.97 22.54
CA ALA A 68 13.51 4.99 22.27
C ALA A 68 14.38 5.31 23.50
N ALA A 69 13.80 5.39 24.70
CA ALA A 69 14.48 5.84 25.93
C ALA A 69 14.96 4.70 26.87
N TYR A 70 15.19 3.49 26.39
CA TYR A 70 15.91 2.44 27.15
C TYR A 70 16.96 1.71 26.32
N VAL A 71 18.03 2.40 25.92
CA VAL A 71 19.41 1.89 25.98
C VAL A 71 20.34 3.09 26.20
N GLY A 72 21.24 2.95 27.18
CA GLY A 72 22.02 4.03 27.77
C GLY A 72 23.01 4.75 26.85
N THR A 73 23.22 6.01 27.20
CA THR A 73 24.51 6.72 27.26
C THR A 73 25.53 6.47 26.14
N ALA A 74 25.60 7.39 25.19
CA ALA A 74 26.84 8.07 24.80
C ALA A 74 26.53 9.30 23.93
N GLN A 75 27.20 10.41 24.21
CA GLN A 75 27.15 11.68 23.49
C GLN A 75 27.39 11.52 21.97
N PRO A 76 26.74 12.32 21.11
CA PRO A 76 27.18 12.49 19.74
C PRO A 76 28.37 13.46 19.70
N SER A 77 29.58 12.90 19.76
CA SER A 77 30.75 13.58 19.18
C SER A 77 30.53 13.64 17.67
N SER A 78 30.59 14.84 17.11
CA SER A 78 30.58 15.10 15.67
C SER A 78 31.71 14.35 14.97
N VAL A 79 31.41 13.18 14.42
CA VAL A 79 32.27 12.50 13.45
C VAL A 79 31.91 13.00 12.05
N ASN A 80 32.81 13.80 11.49
CA ASN A 80 32.89 14.02 10.05
C ASN A 80 33.07 12.65 9.37
N PHE A 81 32.00 12.12 8.78
CA PHE A 81 32.12 11.00 7.85
C PHE A 81 32.55 11.55 6.50
N SER A 82 33.85 11.73 6.34
CA SER A 82 34.47 11.72 5.01
C SER A 82 34.16 10.38 4.36
N ALA A 83 33.46 10.42 3.23
CA ALA A 83 33.17 9.25 2.41
C ALA A 83 34.48 8.52 2.07
N PRO A 84 34.63 7.22 2.38
CA PRO A 84 35.67 6.42 1.77
C PRO A 84 35.30 6.20 0.30
N SER A 85 36.08 6.77 -0.60
CA SER A 85 36.13 6.41 -2.01
C SER A 85 36.53 4.94 -2.13
N VAL A 86 35.53 4.08 -2.21
CA VAL A 86 35.72 2.66 -2.53
C VAL A 86 36.10 2.55 -4.01
N PRO A 87 37.23 1.88 -4.33
CA PRO A 87 37.62 1.65 -5.71
C PRO A 87 36.56 0.82 -6.44
N ALA A 88 36.34 1.23 -7.69
CA ALA A 88 35.64 0.45 -8.69
C ALA A 88 36.27 -0.95 -8.83
N GLU A 89 35.49 -1.89 -9.37
CA GLU A 89 35.88 -3.26 -9.72
C GLU A 89 35.64 -4.33 -8.64
N ILE A 90 34.38 -4.73 -8.46
CA ILE A 90 34.01 -6.14 -8.65
C ILE A 90 32.62 -6.17 -9.31
N ALA A 91 32.62 -6.23 -10.64
CA ALA A 91 31.44 -6.53 -11.45
C ALA A 91 31.06 -8.02 -11.26
N ALA A 92 30.52 -8.35 -10.09
CA ALA A 92 29.84 -9.62 -9.89
C ALA A 92 28.44 -9.49 -10.49
N THR A 93 28.22 -10.16 -11.63
CA THR A 93 26.92 -10.33 -12.28
C THR A 93 25.99 -11.11 -11.34
N HIS A 94 25.40 -10.44 -10.36
CA HIS A 94 24.33 -11.01 -9.57
C HIS A 94 23.13 -11.16 -10.51
N LYS A 95 22.85 -12.40 -10.93
CA LYS A 95 21.58 -12.77 -11.57
C LYS A 95 20.45 -12.31 -10.66
N HIS A 96 19.91 -11.12 -10.92
CA HIS A 96 18.80 -10.59 -10.16
C HIS A 96 17.62 -11.53 -10.42
N ASN A 97 17.20 -12.24 -9.38
CA ASN A 97 16.02 -13.08 -9.45
C ASN A 97 14.81 -12.13 -9.54
N HIS A 98 14.37 -11.85 -10.76
CA HIS A 98 13.20 -11.02 -11.01
C HIS A 98 11.96 -11.82 -10.57
N LYS A 99 11.16 -11.23 -9.69
CA LYS A 99 9.89 -11.81 -9.24
C LYS A 99 8.77 -11.10 -9.99
N HIS A 100 7.67 -11.79 -10.24
CA HIS A 100 6.50 -11.17 -10.88
C HIS A 100 5.45 -10.87 -9.83
N CYS A 101 4.71 -9.77 -10.01
CA CYS A 101 3.56 -9.49 -9.17
C CYS A 101 2.48 -10.57 -9.38
N PRO A 102 1.93 -11.20 -8.33
CA PRO A 102 0.92 -12.24 -8.50
C PRO A 102 -0.45 -11.71 -8.98
N ARG A 103 -0.65 -10.39 -8.98
CA ARG A 103 -1.92 -9.76 -9.34
C ARG A 103 -1.97 -9.23 -10.76
N CYS A 104 -0.88 -8.63 -11.23
CA CYS A 104 -0.80 -8.04 -12.58
C CYS A 104 0.37 -8.55 -13.41
N THR A 105 1.16 -9.49 -12.88
CA THR A 105 2.32 -10.09 -13.57
C THR A 105 3.43 -9.07 -13.90
N TYR A 106 3.37 -7.86 -13.33
CA TYR A 106 4.40 -6.84 -13.51
C TYR A 106 5.76 -7.37 -13.04
N PRO A 107 6.85 -7.21 -13.82
CA PRO A 107 8.18 -7.65 -13.46
C PRO A 107 8.76 -6.74 -12.35
N MET A 108 9.21 -7.36 -11.26
CA MET A 108 9.65 -6.67 -10.05
C MET A 108 11.08 -7.03 -9.69
N GLU A 109 11.78 -6.08 -9.08
CA GLU A 109 13.07 -6.33 -8.46
C GLU A 109 12.92 -7.11 -7.14
N SER A 110 13.94 -7.90 -6.79
CA SER A 110 13.94 -8.72 -5.58
C SER A 110 13.67 -7.94 -4.28
N ASN A 111 14.06 -6.67 -4.19
CA ASN A 111 13.91 -5.84 -2.99
C ASN A 111 12.61 -5.04 -2.90
N GLN A 112 11.84 -4.94 -3.99
CA GLN A 112 10.59 -4.18 -3.98
C GLN A 112 9.49 -4.93 -3.19
N ARG A 113 8.88 -4.24 -2.23
CA ARG A 113 7.77 -4.78 -1.40
C ARG A 113 6.39 -4.37 -1.89
N VAL A 114 6.28 -3.34 -2.72
CA VAL A 114 5.01 -2.85 -3.25
C VAL A 114 5.11 -2.82 -4.77
N CYS A 115 4.12 -3.41 -5.46
CA CYS A 115 4.05 -3.34 -6.92
C CYS A 115 3.75 -1.90 -7.40
N PRO A 116 4.53 -1.34 -8.34
CA PRO A 116 4.32 0.03 -8.80
C PRO A 116 3.05 0.16 -9.66
N ASP A 117 2.65 -0.91 -10.34
CA ASP A 117 1.48 -0.91 -11.22
C ASP A 117 0.17 -1.09 -10.45
N CYS A 118 0.04 -2.18 -9.68
CA CYS A 118 -1.21 -2.50 -8.98
C CYS A 118 -1.23 -2.16 -7.48
N LYS A 119 -0.15 -1.57 -6.94
CA LYS A 119 0.00 -1.18 -5.52
C LYS A 119 -0.17 -2.33 -4.52
N LEU A 120 -0.06 -3.58 -4.97
CA LEU A 120 -0.13 -4.75 -4.10
C LEU A 120 1.12 -4.83 -3.21
N LEU A 121 0.92 -4.99 -1.91
CA LEU A 121 1.99 -5.32 -0.97
C LEU A 121 2.36 -6.81 -1.11
N LEU A 122 3.59 -7.07 -1.55
CA LEU A 122 4.18 -8.39 -1.66
C LEU A 122 4.83 -8.74 -0.31
N GLU A 123 4.25 -9.71 0.41
CA GLU A 123 4.91 -10.29 1.57
C GLU A 123 6.20 -10.99 1.13
N SER A 124 7.35 -10.50 1.59
CA SER A 124 8.62 -11.17 1.37
C SER A 124 8.56 -12.59 1.94
N SER A 125 8.71 -13.58 1.07
CA SER A 125 8.81 -15.01 1.43
C SER A 125 10.02 -15.32 2.34
N ARG A 126 10.90 -14.33 2.55
CA ARG A 126 12.05 -14.38 3.46
C ARG A 126 11.73 -13.98 4.90
N SER A 127 10.45 -13.87 5.29
CA SER A 127 10.11 -13.67 6.70
C SER A 127 10.54 -14.91 7.51
N PRO A 128 11.51 -14.79 8.44
CA PRO A 128 11.92 -15.91 9.30
C PRO A 128 10.73 -16.41 10.13
N PHE A 129 9.82 -15.50 10.51
CA PHE A 129 8.58 -15.82 11.21
C PHE A 129 7.69 -16.79 10.41
N LYS A 130 7.52 -16.58 9.10
CA LYS A 130 6.69 -17.45 8.25
C LYS A 130 7.29 -18.84 8.07
N ARG A 131 8.63 -18.96 8.09
CA ARG A 131 9.34 -20.25 8.10
C ARG A 131 9.15 -21.00 9.42
N ILE A 132 9.32 -20.31 10.54
CA ILE A 132 9.15 -20.90 11.88
C ILE A 132 7.70 -21.32 12.10
N TYR A 133 6.73 -20.47 11.75
CA TYR A 133 5.31 -20.78 11.84
C TYR A 133 4.92 -22.01 11.01
N ARG A 134 5.39 -22.12 9.76
CA ARG A 134 5.13 -23.32 8.94
C ARG A 134 5.77 -24.59 9.51
N ALA A 135 6.96 -24.48 10.11
CA ALA A 135 7.60 -25.62 10.76
C ALA A 135 6.79 -26.05 11.99
N ALA A 136 6.37 -25.11 12.83
CA ALA A 136 5.55 -25.37 14.01
C ALA A 136 4.17 -25.97 13.67
N MET A 137 3.51 -25.48 12.62
CA MET A 137 2.22 -26.04 12.18
C MET A 137 2.35 -27.48 11.65
N ARG A 138 3.49 -27.84 11.03
CA ARG A 138 3.75 -29.23 10.59
C ARG A 138 4.04 -30.19 11.73
N SER A 139 4.59 -29.70 12.85
CA SER A 139 4.80 -30.53 14.04
C SER A 139 3.53 -30.79 14.84
N LEU A 140 2.52 -29.92 14.74
CA LEU A 140 1.23 -30.08 15.42
C LEU A 140 0.24 -31.00 14.68
N SER A 141 0.54 -31.34 13.42
CA SER A 141 -0.28 -32.25 12.60
C SER A 141 0.22 -33.72 12.65
N ARG A 142 1.06 -34.06 13.62
CA ARG A 142 1.46 -35.44 13.98
C ARG A 142 0.93 -35.76 15.36
#